data_AF-A0A0S3RJE5-F1
#
_entry.id   AF-A0A0S3RJE5-F1
#
_cell.length_a   1.000
_cell.length_b   1.000
_cell.length_c   1.000
_cell.angle_alpha   90.00
_cell.angle_beta   90.00
_cell.angle_gamma   90.00
#
_symmetry.space_group_name_H-M   'P 1'
#
loop_
_entity.id
_entity.type
_entity.pdbx_description
1 polymer ?
#
loop_
_entity_poly.entity_id
_entity_poly.type
_entity_poly.pdbx_seq_one_letter_code
_entity_poly.pdbx_strand_id
1 'polypeptide(L)' 'MACILNGHRIGISYYDSTLRQLYVLEVWDDGDKGFPVIDLVKYQANPLVIYTSTKSEESFLSALQQKGRMPLM' A
#
# COMPACT_ATOMS: atom_id res chain seq x y z
N MET A 1 -0.12 9.02 1.42
CA MET A 1 -0.70 7.84 0.74
C MET A 1 -1.93 7.40 1.52
N ALA A 2 -2.97 6.95 0.84
CA ALA A 2 -4.13 6.31 1.44
C ALA A 2 -4.30 4.90 0.86
N CYS A 3 -4.49 3.91 1.74
CA CYS A 3 -4.65 2.51 1.38
C CYS A 3 -5.96 1.98 1.96
N ILE A 4 -6.67 1.13 1.21
CA ILE A 4 -7.89 0.45 1.67
C ILE A 4 -7.84 -1.02 1.25
N LEU A 5 -8.24 -1.91 2.15
CA LEU A 5 -8.45 -3.33 1.87
C LEU A 5 -9.96 -3.62 1.88
N ASN A 6 -10.45 -4.32 0.86
CA ASN A 6 -11.82 -4.81 0.78
C ASN A 6 -11.83 -6.25 0.22
N GLY A 7 -11.91 -7.24 1.10
CA GLY A 7 -11.65 -8.64 0.74
C GLY A 7 -10.23 -8.76 0.15
N HIS A 8 -10.13 -9.34 -1.05
CA HIS A 8 -8.87 -9.50 -1.78
C HIS A 8 -8.45 -8.27 -2.59
N ARG A 9 -9.16 -7.14 -2.50
CA ARG A 9 -8.87 -5.96 -3.30
C ARG A 9 -8.19 -4.89 -2.45
N ILE A 10 -7.10 -4.33 -2.97
CA ILE A 10 -6.34 -3.25 -2.36
C ILE A 10 -6.46 -2.03 -3.25
N GLY A 11 -7.01 -0.95 -2.69
CA GLY A 11 -6.98 0.38 -3.29
C GLY A 11 -5.83 1.18 -2.70
N ILE A 12 -5.03 1.82 -3.55
CA ILE A 12 -3.93 2.71 -3.15
C ILE A 12 -4.07 4.03 -3.89
N SER A 13 -3.90 5.14 -3.18
CA SER A 13 -3.76 6.46 -3.78
C SER A 13 -2.66 7.28 -3.12
N TYR A 14 -1.97 8.09 -3.91
CA TYR A 14 -0.99 9.03 -3.42
C TYR A 14 -0.85 10.22 -4.36
N TYR A 15 -0.53 11.37 -3.78
CA TYR A 15 -0.26 12.60 -4.53
C TYR A 15 1.24 12.80 -4.62
N ASP A 16 1.76 12.89 -5.84
CA ASP A 16 3.13 13.28 -6.13
C ASP A 16 3.18 14.81 -6.28
N SER A 17 3.82 15.49 -5.34
CA SER A 17 3.93 16.95 -5.35
C SER A 17 4.96 17.47 -6.36
N THR A 18 5.94 16.66 -6.75
CA THR A 18 6.93 17.00 -7.77
C THR A 18 6.28 17.05 -9.15
N LEU A 19 5.43 16.06 -9.45
CA LEU A 19 4.70 15.98 -10.71
C LEU A 19 3.33 16.68 -10.67
N ARG A 20 2.84 17.02 -9.47
CA ARG A 20 1.49 17.57 -9.21
C ARG A 20 0.38 16.68 -9.74
N GLN A 21 0.52 15.38 -9.52
CA GLN A 21 -0.40 14.37 -10.02
C GLN A 21 -0.91 13.47 -8.90
N LEU A 22 -2.18 13.10 -8.99
CA LEU A 22 -2.79 12.09 -8.14
C LEU A 22 -2.75 10.74 -8.85
N TYR A 23 -2.12 9.78 -8.21
CA TYR A 23 -2.08 8.39 -8.67
C TYR A 23 -3.09 7.55 -7.90
N VAL A 24 -3.77 6.66 -8.62
CA VAL A 24 -4.76 5.72 -8.08
C VAL A 24 -4.49 4.35 -8.69
N LEU A 25 -4.46 3.33 -7.84
CA LEU A 25 -4.21 1.94 -8.21
C LEU A 25 -5.21 1.04 -7.48
N GLU A 26 -5.79 0.08 -8.21
CA GLU A 26 -6.55 -1.04 -7.64
C GLU A 26 -5.84 -2.35 -8.04
N VAL A 27 -5.58 -3.21 -7.08
CA VAL A 27 -4.93 -4.51 -7.29
C VAL A 27 -5.65 -5.60 -6.52
N TRP A 28 -5.62 -6.80 -7.08
CA TRP A 28 -6.05 -8.01 -6.40
C TRP A 28 -4.85 -8.65 -5.71
N ASP A 29 -5.03 -9.06 -4.47
CA ASP A 29 -4.06 -9.78 -3.68
C ASP A 29 -4.72 -11.05 -3.12
N ASP A 30 -4.13 -12.18 -3.49
CA ASP A 30 -4.62 -13.51 -3.12
C ASP A 30 -4.40 -13.79 -1.62
N GLY A 31 -3.67 -12.91 -0.90
CA GLY A 31 -3.53 -12.93 0.56
C GLY A 31 -2.47 -13.91 1.09
N ASP A 32 -1.99 -14.83 0.25
CA ASP A 32 -1.06 -15.90 0.66
C ASP A 32 0.38 -15.42 0.93
N LYS A 33 0.77 -14.24 0.41
CA LYS A 33 2.17 -13.77 0.42
C LYS A 33 2.43 -12.40 1.05
N GLY A 34 1.47 -11.86 1.82
CA GLY A 34 1.73 -10.71 2.69
C GLY A 34 1.96 -9.38 1.97
N PHE A 35 1.06 -9.02 1.04
CA PHE A 35 0.96 -7.67 0.46
C PHE A 35 2.19 -7.11 -0.28
N PRO A 36 2.85 -7.89 -1.18
CA PRO A 36 4.08 -7.46 -1.86
C PRO A 36 3.91 -6.20 -2.71
N VAL A 37 2.70 -5.96 -3.24
CA VAL A 37 2.39 -4.74 -4.01
C VAL A 37 2.48 -3.48 -3.14
N ILE A 38 2.13 -3.57 -1.85
CA ILE A 38 2.24 -2.45 -0.92
C ILE A 38 3.71 -2.07 -0.74
N ASP A 39 4.60 -3.05 -0.62
CA ASP A 39 6.05 -2.81 -0.52
C ASP A 39 6.60 -2.15 -1.77
N LEU A 40 6.18 -2.59 -2.96
CA LEU A 40 6.60 -2.00 -4.23
C LEU A 40 6.15 -0.53 -4.35
N VAL A 41 4.88 -0.23 -4.05
CA VAL A 41 4.37 1.14 -4.15
C VAL A 41 4.98 2.03 -3.07
N LYS A 42 5.23 1.52 -1.86
CA LYS A 42 5.96 2.27 -0.81
C LYS A 42 7.38 2.60 -1.24
N TYR A 43 8.07 1.67 -1.91
CA TYR A 43 9.40 1.92 -2.44
C TYR A 43 9.39 3.02 -3.52
N GLN A 44 8.43 2.97 -4.45
CA GLN A 44 8.34 3.93 -5.55
C GLN A 44 7.85 5.31 -5.08
N ALA A 45 6.78 5.34 -4.29
CA ALA A 45 6.13 6.59 -3.87
C ALA A 45 6.78 7.24 -2.64
N ASN A 46 7.59 6.48 -1.88
CA ASN A 46 8.25 6.90 -0.65
C ASN A 46 7.35 7.77 0.28
N PRO A 47 6.17 7.26 0.67
CA PRO A 47 5.17 8.08 1.36
C PRO A 47 5.61 8.45 2.77
N LEU A 48 5.48 9.74 3.13
CA LEU A 48 5.75 10.22 4.50
C LEU A 48 4.70 9.74 5.51
N VAL A 49 3.44 9.69 5.09
CA VAL A 49 2.30 9.29 5.92
C VAL A 49 1.40 8.36 5.11
N ILE A 50 0.95 7.29 5.77
CA ILE A 50 0.03 6.31 5.22
C ILE A 50 -1.26 6.33 6.06
N TYR A 51 -2.39 6.60 5.40
CA TYR A 51 -3.71 6.54 5.99
C TYR A 51 -4.40 5.24 5.58
N THR A 52 -5.20 4.66 6.47
CA THR A 52 -6.00 3.47 6.20
C THR A 52 -7.28 3.48 7.03
N SER A 53 -8.25 2.64 6.67
CA SER A 53 -9.47 2.44 7.45
C SER A 53 -9.16 1.79 8.80
N THR A 54 -9.82 2.25 9.86
CA THR A 54 -9.74 1.64 11.21
C THR A 54 -10.32 0.23 11.28
N LYS A 55 -11.06 -0.21 10.25
CA LYS A 55 -11.64 -1.55 10.13
C LYS A 55 -10.73 -2.55 9.39
N SER A 56 -9.49 -2.17 9.07
CA SER A 56 -8.59 -3.02 8.29
C SER A 56 -8.06 -4.19 9.11
N GLU A 57 -7.78 -5.30 8.44
CA GLU A 57 -7.21 -6.50 9.06
C GLU A 57 -5.80 -6.27 9.62
N GLU A 58 -5.41 -7.02 10.65
CA GLU A 58 -4.14 -6.85 11.37
C GLU A 58 -2.91 -7.15 10.49
N SER A 59 -3.00 -8.15 9.61
CA SER A 59 -1.96 -8.49 8.63
C SER A 59 -1.70 -7.32 7.66
N PHE A 60 -2.78 -6.65 7.22
CA PHE A 60 -2.70 -5.48 6.34
C PHE A 60 -2.10 -4.28 7.07
N LEU A 61 -2.54 -4.00 8.30
CA LEU A 61 -1.95 -2.94 9.13
C LEU A 61 -0.46 -3.18 9.35
N SER A 62 -0.06 -4.42 9.60
CA SER A 62 1.34 -4.82 9.77
C SER A 62 2.17 -4.55 8.51
N ALA A 63 1.66 -4.88 7.32
CA ALA A 63 2.33 -4.59 6.05
C ALA A 63 2.49 -3.08 5.79
N LEU A 64 1.47 -2.28 6.11
CA LEU A 64 1.57 -0.82 6.01
C LEU A 64 2.64 -0.26 6.95
N GLN A 65 2.72 -0.77 8.18
CA GLN A 65 3.67 -0.33 9.22
C GLN A 65 5.10 -0.83 8.99
N GLN A 66 5.30 -1.94 8.29
CA GLN A 66 6.64 -2.49 8.05
C GLN A 66 7.53 -1.46 7.35
N LYS A 67 8.67 -1.15 7.97
CA LYS A 67 9.68 -0.29 7.34
C LYS A 67 10.57 -1.15 6.46
N GLY A 68 10.37 -1.06 5.15
CA GLY A 68 11.27 -1.60 4.12
C GLY A 68 11.53 -3.11 4.21
N ARG A 69 10.73 -3.90 3.51
CA ARG A 69 11.18 -5.20 2.99
C ARG A 69 11.50 -5.00 1.52
N MET A 70 12.77 -5.15 1.12
CA MET A 70 13.07 -5.27 -0.31
C MET A 70 12.40 -6.57 -0.78
N PRO A 71 11.62 -6.57 -1.87
CA PRO A 71 11.23 -7.81 -2.50
C PRO A 71 12.51 -8.36 -3.12
N LEU A 72 13.11 -9.37 -2.48
CA LEU A 72 14.09 -10.21 -3.16
C LEU A 72 13.31 -10.89 -4.31
N MET A 73 13.71 -10.55 -5.54
CA MET A 73 13.31 -11.28 -6.75
C MET A 73 13.59 -12.77 -6.60
#